data_AF-A0A453DBE3-F1
#
_entry.id   AF-A0A453DBE3-F1
#
_cell.length_a   1.000
_cell.length_b   1.000
_cell.length_c   1.000
_cell.angle_alpha   90.00
_cell.angle_beta   90.00
_cell.angle_gamma   90.00
#
_symmetry.space_group_name_H-M   'P 1'
#
loop_
_entity.id
_entity.type
_entity.pdbx_description
1 polymer ?
#
loop_
_entity_poly.entity_id
_entity_poly.type
_entity_poly.pdbx_seq_one_letter_code
_entity_poly.pdbx_strand_id
1 'polypeptide(L)'
;TWIFLKDEPSKKQEMINAIRTALGSLGDDETATTASAYDTALVALVKNLDGDEKPQFPSCIDWIVQNQLPDGSWGDPAFFMVQDRMISTLACVVAVKSWNIDCDDLCDRGKPITGFFFVLVNLGILTYRFSSSV
;
A
#
# COMPACT_ATOMS: atom_id res chain seq x y z
N THR A 1 19.97 -26.35 47.53
CA THR A 1 18.63 -26.88 47.16
C THR A 1 17.79 -25.74 46.60
N TRP A 2 17.23 -25.90 45.40
CA TRP A 2 16.10 -25.13 44.80
C TRP A 2 16.26 -23.68 44.25
N ILE A 3 17.12 -23.39 43.25
CA ILE A 3 17.02 -22.10 42.51
C ILE A 3 17.00 -22.23 40.96
N PHE A 4 16.90 -23.42 40.36
CA PHE A 4 17.12 -23.55 38.91
C PHE A 4 15.97 -24.03 38.01
N LEU A 5 14.73 -24.19 38.47
CA LEU A 5 13.66 -24.75 37.62
C LEU A 5 12.26 -24.13 37.82
N LYS A 6 12.15 -22.81 38.04
CA LYS A 6 10.82 -22.16 38.22
C LYS A 6 10.29 -21.36 37.02
N ASP A 7 11.07 -21.22 35.94
CA ASP A 7 10.75 -20.26 34.87
C ASP A 7 10.21 -20.88 33.56
N GLU A 8 10.35 -22.19 33.37
CA GLU A 8 9.92 -22.91 32.15
C GLU A 8 8.39 -23.07 32.02
N PRO A 9 7.63 -23.51 33.06
CA PRO A 9 6.20 -23.75 32.90
C PRO A 9 5.36 -22.46 32.82
N SER A 10 5.81 -21.36 33.44
CA SER A 10 5.11 -20.05 33.36
C SER A 10 5.20 -19.47 31.94
N LYS A 11 6.41 -19.39 31.38
CA LYS A 11 6.63 -18.93 30.00
C LYS A 11 5.89 -19.78 28.98
N LYS A 12 5.89 -21.11 29.14
CA LYS A 12 5.14 -21.99 28.24
C LYS A 12 3.64 -21.71 28.29
N GLN A 13 3.09 -21.48 29.48
CA GLN A 13 1.67 -21.19 29.64
C GLN A 13 1.30 -19.81 29.07
N GLU A 14 2.17 -18.81 29.24
CA GLU A 14 2.04 -17.49 28.63
C GLU A 14 2.04 -17.58 27.10
N MET A 15 2.97 -18.34 26.52
CA MET A 15 3.03 -18.57 25.07
C MET A 15 1.78 -19.28 24.55
N ILE A 16 1.28 -20.30 25.26
CA ILE A 16 0.05 -21.00 24.89
C ILE A 16 -1.15 -20.04 24.92
N ASN A 17 -1.23 -19.18 25.93
CA ASN A 17 -2.31 -18.20 26.03
C ASN A 17 -2.21 -17.15 24.91
N ALA A 18 -1.01 -16.66 24.60
CA ALA A 18 -0.79 -15.73 23.48
C ALA A 18 -1.19 -16.34 22.13
N ILE A 19 -0.83 -17.61 21.87
CA ILE A 19 -1.23 -18.32 20.64
C ILE A 19 -2.75 -18.48 20.58
N ARG A 20 -3.42 -18.85 21.69
CA ARG A 20 -4.88 -18.98 21.74
C ARG A 20 -5.58 -17.64 21.51
N THR A 21 -5.05 -16.55 22.06
CA THR A 21 -5.59 -15.20 21.82
C THR A 21 -5.42 -14.79 20.36
N ALA A 22 -4.24 -14.99 19.78
CA ALA A 22 -3.99 -14.67 18.36
C ALA A 22 -4.89 -15.50 17.42
N LEU A 23 -5.01 -16.81 17.66
CA LEU A 23 -5.90 -17.69 16.89
C LEU A 23 -7.39 -17.38 17.11
N GLY A 24 -7.75 -16.84 18.28
CA GLY A 24 -9.11 -16.40 18.59
C GLY A 24 -9.47 -15.10 17.90
N SER A 25 -8.53 -14.14 17.80
CA SER A 25 -8.77 -12.86 17.12
C SER A 25 -8.89 -13.01 15.60
N LEU A 26 -8.16 -13.98 15.02
CA LEU A 26 -8.19 -14.33 13.58
C LEU A 26 -9.60 -14.67 13.03
N GLY A 27 -10.57 -14.98 13.90
CA GLY A 27 -11.96 -15.24 13.51
C GLY A 27 -12.86 -14.00 13.47
N ASP A 28 -12.43 -12.89 14.09
CA ASP A 28 -13.18 -11.63 14.18
C ASP A 28 -12.65 -10.56 13.20
N ASP A 29 -11.43 -10.75 12.67
CA ASP A 29 -10.82 -9.88 11.66
C ASP A 29 -10.35 -10.65 10.40
N GLU A 30 -11.22 -10.77 9.39
CA GLU A 30 -10.81 -11.17 8.02
C GLU A 30 -9.73 -10.24 7.39
N THR A 31 -9.25 -9.24 8.13
CA THR A 31 -8.39 -8.14 7.69
C THR A 31 -7.02 -8.09 8.38
N ALA A 32 -6.56 -9.14 9.06
CA ALA A 32 -5.18 -9.23 9.55
C ALA A 32 -4.11 -9.31 8.41
N THR A 33 -4.47 -8.89 7.20
CA THR A 33 -3.58 -8.69 6.06
C THR A 33 -3.31 -7.20 5.92
N THR A 34 -2.04 -6.82 5.88
CA THR A 34 -1.61 -5.43 5.64
C THR A 34 -2.22 -4.91 4.33
N ALA A 35 -2.77 -3.70 4.36
CA ALA A 35 -3.34 -3.07 3.17
C ALA A 35 -2.31 -3.02 2.02
N SER A 36 -2.69 -3.60 0.88
CA SER A 36 -1.88 -3.61 -0.34
C SER A 36 -1.98 -2.25 -1.02
N ALA A 37 -0.87 -1.52 -1.07
CA ALA A 37 -0.83 -0.20 -1.70
C ALA A 37 -1.15 -0.29 -3.21
N TYR A 38 -0.72 -1.36 -3.87
CA TYR A 38 -1.05 -1.65 -5.26
C TYR A 38 -2.57 -1.78 -5.47
N ASP A 39 -3.24 -2.64 -4.71
CA ASP A 39 -4.69 -2.86 -4.88
C ASP A 39 -5.49 -1.60 -4.53
N THR A 40 -5.07 -0.88 -3.49
CA THR A 40 -5.68 0.39 -3.08
C THR A 40 -5.57 1.44 -4.19
N ALA A 41 -4.43 1.49 -4.89
CA ALA A 41 -4.25 2.38 -6.02
C ALA A 41 -5.14 2.03 -7.22
N LEU A 42 -5.39 0.74 -7.49
CA LEU A 42 -6.33 0.33 -8.53
C LEU A 42 -7.76 0.74 -8.19
N VAL A 43 -8.19 0.56 -6.94
CA VAL A 43 -9.53 0.98 -6.48
C VAL A 43 -9.68 2.50 -6.53
N ALA A 44 -8.62 3.23 -6.18
CA ALA A 44 -8.57 4.69 -6.27
C ALA A 44 -8.76 5.22 -7.70
N LEU A 45 -8.45 4.45 -8.74
CA LEU A 45 -8.63 4.84 -10.14
C LEU A 45 -10.07 4.66 -10.66
N VAL A 46 -10.95 4.01 -9.89
CA VAL A 46 -12.34 3.79 -10.30
C VAL A 46 -13.08 5.12 -10.34
N LYS A 47 -13.58 5.49 -11.52
CA LYS A 47 -14.36 6.71 -11.73
C LYS A 47 -15.77 6.57 -11.15
N ASN A 48 -16.34 7.69 -10.73
CA ASN A 48 -17.72 7.74 -10.28
C ASN A 48 -18.68 7.26 -11.40
N LEU A 49 -19.62 6.38 -11.04
CA LEU A 49 -20.64 5.87 -11.96
C LEU A 49 -21.61 6.97 -12.43
N ASP A 50 -21.76 8.05 -11.67
CA ASP A 50 -22.65 9.16 -12.00
C ASP A 50 -22.10 10.07 -13.11
N GLY A 51 -20.91 9.78 -13.64
CA GLY A 51 -20.30 10.51 -14.77
C GLY A 51 -19.48 11.74 -14.37
N ASP A 52 -19.32 12.00 -13.07
CA ASP A 52 -18.41 13.01 -12.56
C ASP A 52 -16.95 12.56 -12.74
N GLU A 53 -16.06 13.49 -13.10
CA GLU A 53 -14.60 13.30 -13.12
C GLU A 53 -14.03 13.28 -11.69
N LYS A 54 -14.54 12.37 -10.84
CA LYS A 54 -14.14 12.17 -9.45
C LYS A 54 -13.98 10.67 -9.14
N PRO A 55 -13.14 10.30 -8.15
CA PRO A 55 -13.01 8.92 -7.73
C PRO A 55 -14.30 8.43 -7.06
N GLN A 56 -14.69 7.19 -7.38
CA GLN A 56 -15.79 6.49 -6.69
C GLN A 56 -15.48 6.27 -5.21
N PHE A 57 -14.19 6.08 -4.88
CA PHE A 57 -13.71 5.81 -3.53
C PHE A 57 -12.62 6.81 -3.11
N PRO A 58 -13.00 8.02 -2.66
CA PRO A 58 -12.04 9.05 -2.23
C PRO A 58 -11.16 8.60 -1.06
N SER A 59 -11.67 7.73 -0.20
CA SER A 59 -10.92 7.18 0.94
C SER A 59 -9.65 6.41 0.52
N CYS A 60 -9.66 5.77 -0.65
CA CYS A 60 -8.48 5.09 -1.18
C CYS A 60 -7.38 6.10 -1.56
N ILE A 61 -7.77 7.24 -2.10
CA ILE A 61 -6.86 8.34 -2.43
C ILE A 61 -6.26 8.94 -1.17
N ASP A 62 -7.08 9.22 -0.16
CA ASP A 62 -6.61 9.75 1.13
C ASP A 62 -5.63 8.78 1.80
N TRP A 63 -5.92 7.49 1.74
CA TRP A 63 -5.02 6.46 2.25
C TRP A 63 -3.67 6.48 1.52
N ILE A 64 -3.66 6.57 0.19
CA ILE A 64 -2.41 6.64 -0.59
C ILE A 64 -1.57 7.84 -0.17
N VAL A 65 -2.19 9.02 -0.03
CA VAL A 65 -1.49 10.24 0.41
C VAL A 65 -0.87 10.09 1.80
N GLN A 66 -1.58 9.44 2.72
CA GLN A 66 -1.14 9.30 4.11
C GLN A 66 -0.11 8.17 4.34
N ASN A 67 -0.01 7.21 3.42
CA ASN A 67 0.82 6.01 3.59
C ASN A 67 2.08 5.99 2.71
N GLN A 68 2.52 7.14 2.19
CA GLN A 68 3.83 7.24 1.54
C GLN A 68 4.95 7.03 2.56
N LEU A 69 5.93 6.18 2.23
CA LEU A 69 7.10 5.95 3.07
C LEU A 69 8.09 7.13 3.01
N PRO A 70 9.00 7.27 4.00
CA PRO A 70 9.99 8.35 4.02
C PRO A 70 10.91 8.42 2.80
N ASP A 71 11.13 7.29 2.14
CA ASP A 71 11.92 7.17 0.91
C ASP A 71 11.14 7.55 -0.37
N GLY A 72 9.86 7.92 -0.23
CA GLY A 72 8.98 8.29 -1.34
C GLY A 72 8.23 7.12 -1.97
N SER A 73 8.43 5.90 -1.49
CA SER A 73 7.83 4.69 -2.05
C SER A 73 6.54 4.27 -1.33
N TRP A 74 5.82 3.32 -1.91
CA TRP A 74 4.68 2.64 -1.29
C TRP A 74 4.90 1.12 -1.28
N GLY A 75 4.41 0.45 -0.24
CA GLY A 75 4.50 -1.00 -0.03
C GLY A 75 4.70 -1.33 1.44
N ASP A 76 5.10 -2.55 1.76
CA ASP A 76 5.31 -2.98 3.15
C ASP A 76 6.53 -2.26 3.79
N PRO A 77 6.36 -1.55 4.94
CA PRO A 77 7.49 -0.93 5.64
C PRO A 77 8.41 -1.94 6.34
N ALA A 78 7.89 -3.12 6.72
CA ALA A 78 8.63 -4.17 7.41
C ALA A 78 9.37 -5.10 6.45
N PHE A 79 8.90 -5.23 5.20
CA PHE A 79 9.50 -6.11 4.20
C PHE A 79 9.79 -5.40 2.88
N PHE A 80 11.07 -5.23 2.54
CA PHE A 80 11.48 -4.62 1.28
C PHE A 80 11.64 -5.68 0.19
N MET A 81 10.62 -5.80 -0.68
CA MET A 81 10.74 -6.52 -1.95
C MET A 81 10.75 -5.52 -3.10
N VAL A 82 11.80 -5.53 -3.92
CA VAL A 82 11.97 -4.57 -5.01
C VAL A 82 10.78 -4.57 -5.97
N GLN A 83 10.29 -5.76 -6.36
CA GLN A 83 9.14 -5.86 -7.27
C GLN A 83 7.88 -5.23 -6.67
N ASP A 84 7.54 -5.57 -5.43
CA ASP A 84 6.39 -5.00 -4.72
C ASP A 84 6.53 -3.48 -4.60
N ARG A 85 7.70 -3.02 -4.16
CA ARG A 85 7.97 -1.60 -3.96
C ARG A 85 7.82 -0.80 -5.26
N MET A 86 8.35 -1.31 -6.37
CA MET A 86 8.24 -0.63 -7.65
C MET A 86 6.80 -0.60 -8.16
N ILE A 87 6.10 -1.73 -8.12
CA ILE A 87 4.73 -1.85 -8.65
C ILE A 87 3.74 -1.03 -7.81
N SER A 88 3.83 -1.12 -6.49
CA SER A 88 3.00 -0.37 -5.55
C SER A 88 3.24 1.14 -5.68
N THR A 89 4.51 1.58 -5.67
CA THR A 89 4.85 3.02 -5.83
C THR A 89 4.30 3.57 -7.14
N LEU A 90 4.48 2.82 -8.22
CA LEU A 90 4.03 3.24 -9.54
C LEU A 90 2.51 3.37 -9.62
N ALA A 91 1.78 2.37 -9.11
CA ALA A 91 0.32 2.41 -9.09
C ALA A 91 -0.18 3.62 -8.27
N CYS A 92 0.41 3.87 -7.10
CA CYS A 92 0.05 5.02 -6.25
C CYS A 92 0.31 6.36 -6.95
N VAL A 93 1.46 6.53 -7.61
CA VAL A 93 1.76 7.77 -8.35
C VAL A 93 0.79 7.98 -9.52
N VAL A 94 0.44 6.91 -10.25
CA VAL A 94 -0.55 6.98 -11.33
C VAL A 94 -1.93 7.36 -10.78
N ALA A 95 -2.35 6.79 -9.64
CA ALA A 95 -3.61 7.12 -8.99
C ALA A 95 -3.68 8.60 -8.59
N VAL A 96 -2.66 9.11 -7.89
CA VAL A 96 -2.61 10.51 -7.45
C VAL A 96 -2.60 11.49 -8.63
N LYS A 97 -1.83 11.19 -9.69
CA LYS A 97 -1.77 12.03 -10.91
C LYS A 97 -3.08 12.03 -11.70
N SER A 98 -3.80 10.90 -11.73
CA SER A 98 -5.06 10.80 -12.49
C SER A 98 -6.14 11.74 -11.96
N TRP A 99 -6.06 12.13 -10.68
CA TRP A 99 -7.03 13.02 -10.04
C TRP A 99 -6.53 14.46 -9.85
N ASN A 100 -5.39 14.82 -10.45
CA ASN A 100 -4.76 16.15 -10.37
C ASN A 100 -4.74 16.71 -8.93
N ILE A 101 -4.43 15.85 -7.97
CA ILE A 101 -4.26 16.26 -6.59
C ILE A 101 -2.91 16.97 -6.54
N ASP A 102 -2.91 18.23 -6.09
CA ASP A 102 -1.72 19.07 -5.92
C ASP A 102 -0.80 18.47 -4.85
N CYS A 103 -0.12 17.42 -5.26
CA CYS A 103 0.75 16.57 -4.47
C CYS A 103 2.13 16.53 -5.15
N ASP A 104 2.60 17.70 -5.60
CA ASP A 104 3.91 17.83 -6.23
C ASP A 104 4.99 17.20 -5.35
N ASP A 105 4.95 17.41 -4.02
CA ASP A 105 5.92 16.81 -3.09
C ASP A 105 5.83 15.26 -2.99
N LEU A 106 4.63 14.68 -3.14
CA LEU A 106 4.46 13.22 -3.13
C LEU A 106 4.92 12.60 -4.45
N CYS A 107 4.52 13.22 -5.57
CA CYS A 107 4.89 12.78 -6.91
C CYS A 107 6.38 12.94 -7.17
N ASP A 108 6.99 14.00 -6.66
CA ASP A 108 8.39 14.35 -6.86
C ASP A 108 9.34 13.35 -6.23
N ARG A 109 8.99 12.84 -5.06
CA ARG A 109 9.72 11.77 -4.40
C ARG A 109 9.56 10.41 -5.10
N GLY A 110 8.47 10.21 -5.86
CA GLY A 110 8.23 9.03 -6.71
C GLY A 110 8.75 9.13 -8.16
N LYS A 111 9.31 10.28 -8.57
CA LYS A 111 9.81 10.55 -9.95
C LYS A 111 10.87 9.58 -10.50
N PRO A 112 11.83 9.04 -9.71
CA PRO A 112 12.87 8.18 -10.27
C PRO A 112 12.33 6.90 -10.92
N ILE A 113 11.18 6.39 -10.47
CA ILE A 113 10.61 5.10 -10.86
C ILE A 113 9.56 5.26 -11.97
N THR A 114 8.96 6.45 -12.11
CA THR A 114 7.92 6.74 -13.13
C THR A 114 8.48 6.85 -14.55
N GLY A 115 9.79 7.12 -14.72
CA GLY A 115 10.44 7.19 -16.04
C GLY A 115 10.40 5.87 -16.82
N PHE A 116 10.43 4.73 -16.14
CA PHE A 116 10.37 3.40 -16.77
C PHE A 116 8.95 3.04 -17.25
N PHE A 117 7.93 3.60 -16.62
CA PHE A 117 6.53 3.38 -16.99
C PHE A 117 6.08 4.24 -18.18
N PHE A 118 6.68 5.43 -18.35
CA PHE A 118 6.50 6.23 -19.57
C PHE A 118 6.85 5.42 -20.83
N VAL A 119 7.84 4.52 -20.74
CA VAL A 119 8.23 3.60 -21.82
C VAL A 119 7.13 2.54 -22.06
N LEU A 120 6.54 1.98 -21.00
CA LEU A 120 5.49 0.97 -21.11
C LEU A 120 4.15 1.52 -21.62
N VAL A 121 3.82 2.77 -21.26
CA VAL A 121 2.66 3.50 -21.79
C VAL A 121 2.88 3.87 -23.27
N ASN A 122 4.10 4.29 -23.66
CA ASN A 122 4.43 4.56 -25.07
C ASN A 122 4.52 3.29 -25.94
N LEU A 123 4.76 2.13 -25.33
CA LEU A 123 4.72 0.81 -26.00
C LEU A 123 3.30 0.27 -26.21
N GLY A 124 2.25 0.99 -25.79
CA GLY A 124 0.86 0.64 -26.09
C GLY A 124 0.28 -0.52 -25.27
N ILE A 125 0.90 -0.89 -24.15
CA ILE A 125 0.45 -1.99 -23.27
C ILE A 125 -0.66 -1.53 -22.31
N LEU A 126 -0.75 -0.22 -22.04
CA LEU A 126 -1.80 0.43 -21.26
C LEU A 126 -2.38 1.58 -22.08
N THR A 127 -3.64 1.48 -22.49
CA THR A 127 -4.35 2.58 -23.15
C THR A 127 -4.71 3.64 -22.12
N TYR A 128 -3.82 4.60 -21.87
CA TYR A 128 -4.15 5.83 -21.17
C TYR A 128 -3.53 7.03 -21.89
N ARG A 129 -4.37 8.00 -22.23
CA ARG A 129 -3.98 9.21 -22.95
C ARG A 129 -3.40 10.20 -21.95
N PHE A 130 -2.08 10.20 -21.79
CA PHE A 130 -1.39 11.25 -21.03
C PHE A 130 -1.43 12.54 -21.87
N SER A 131 -2.27 13.50 -21.49
CA SER A 131 -2.25 14.84 -22.10
C SER A 131 -1.03 15.58 -21.58
N SER A 132 0.01 15.63 -22.39
CA SER A 132 1.17 16.49 -22.14
C SER A 132 0.73 17.94 -22.17
N SER A 133 0.66 18.57 -21.00
CA SER A 133 0.73 20.03 -20.88
C SER A 133 1.60 20.32 -19.68
N VAL A 134 2.90 20.41 -19.95
CA VAL A 134 3.80 21.34 -19.26
C VAL A 134 3.51 22.72 -19.83
#